data_AF-A0A3E0H4L9-F1
#
_entry.id   AF-A0A3E0H4L9-F1
#
_cell.length_a   1.000
_cell.length_b   1.000
_cell.length_c   1.000
_cell.angle_alpha   90.00
_cell.angle_beta   90.00
_cell.angle_gamma   90.00
#
_symmetry.space_group_name_H-M   'P 1'
#
loop_
_entity.id
_entity.type
_entity.pdbx_description
1 polymer ?
#
loop_
_entity_poly.entity_id
_entity_poly.type
_entity_poly.pdbx_seq_one_letter_code
_entity_poly.pdbx_strand_id
1 'polypeptide(L)'
;MHLIPKPDLLALLGLSFPMPPGSAIWPEMFRSTAAAWIVVPLALLALVTAAAKRRSVWLALGLVAAPLIATWVVSQGPISVFWSRYLLFLLPVLVLAAGFRLASLRWPAVSVVALLAVAAITLPDQAAVRSPDAHDAAFYPYNGLFTERPGQYASYRQLADVLRAGYQPGDAIVYADRQNFWFTDTGVDYYLRGDRPRDVLLDRTAVQADNLSATEHTDYAARLAGVRRVWVVGVGERKDPLAGSPALLVPPAAPAKAAALRAGFTTTSVSTVPGFTIALMTAR
;
A
#
# COMPACT_ATOMS: atom_id res chain seq x y z
N MET A 1 10.22 -14.96 -1.21
CA MET A 1 9.95 -13.54 -1.51
C MET A 1 9.99 -12.78 -0.18
N HIS A 2 11.09 -12.07 0.12
CA HIS A 2 11.11 -11.19 1.32
C HIS A 2 10.43 -9.88 0.92
N LEU A 3 9.12 -9.80 1.09
CA LEU A 3 8.33 -8.63 0.69
C LEU A 3 8.62 -7.38 1.54
N ILE A 4 9.18 -7.56 2.74
CA ILE A 4 9.39 -6.49 3.72
C ILE A 4 10.86 -6.52 4.17
N PRO A 5 11.62 -5.42 4.03
CA PRO A 5 12.97 -5.32 4.57
C PRO A 5 12.97 -5.44 6.11
N LYS A 6 14.10 -5.83 6.68
CA LYS A 6 14.25 -5.92 8.13
C LYS A 6 14.25 -4.50 8.75
N PRO A 7 13.53 -4.26 9.85
CA PRO A 7 13.56 -2.98 10.53
C PRO A 7 14.90 -2.74 11.21
N ASP A 8 15.39 -1.50 11.13
CA ASP A 8 16.57 -1.05 11.86
C ASP A 8 16.22 -0.69 13.32
N LEU A 9 17.19 -0.14 14.07
CA LEU A 9 16.95 0.31 15.45
C LEU A 9 16.11 1.59 15.52
N LEU A 10 16.16 2.45 14.51
CA LEU A 10 15.33 3.67 14.47
C LEU A 10 13.84 3.33 14.32
N ALA A 11 13.53 2.17 13.76
CA ALA A 11 12.19 1.66 13.61
C ALA A 11 11.54 1.32 14.97
N LEU A 12 12.33 0.92 15.99
CA LEU A 12 11.84 0.76 17.37
C LEU A 12 11.46 2.08 18.03
N LEU A 13 12.12 3.17 17.65
CA LEU A 13 11.76 4.52 18.08
C LEU A 13 10.62 5.10 17.23
N GLY A 14 10.23 4.38 16.18
CA GLY A 14 9.25 4.78 15.19
C GLY A 14 9.67 5.98 14.35
N LEU A 15 10.98 6.23 14.28
CA LEU A 15 11.60 7.30 13.51
C LEU A 15 11.90 6.88 12.07
N SER A 16 11.93 5.58 11.80
CA SER A 16 12.06 5.00 10.47
C SER A 16 10.98 3.94 10.25
N PHE A 17 10.75 3.59 8.99
CA PHE A 17 9.96 2.44 8.61
C PHE A 17 10.57 1.81 7.34
N PRO A 18 10.60 0.48 7.22
CA PRO A 18 11.30 -0.17 6.11
C PRO A 18 10.71 0.14 4.74
N MET A 19 9.41 0.46 4.68
CA MET A 19 8.65 0.55 3.43
C MET A 19 7.48 1.54 3.51
N PRO A 20 7.54 2.72 2.87
CA PRO A 20 8.56 3.14 1.91
C PRO A 20 9.84 3.63 2.63
N PRO A 21 11.02 3.52 2.02
CA PRO A 21 12.26 4.06 2.58
C PRO A 21 12.13 5.55 2.90
N GLY A 22 12.65 6.00 4.05
CA GLY A 22 12.55 7.41 4.47
C GLY A 22 11.20 7.81 5.08
N SER A 23 10.29 6.86 5.30
CA SER A 23 9.08 7.07 6.11
C SER A 23 9.32 6.72 7.59
N ALA A 24 8.30 6.94 8.42
CA ALA A 24 8.32 6.69 9.85
C ALA A 24 7.03 5.98 10.28
N ILE A 25 7.14 5.12 11.30
CA ILE A 25 6.02 4.25 11.69
C ILE A 25 4.83 5.02 12.25
N TRP A 26 5.09 6.11 12.99
CA TRP A 26 4.02 6.85 13.67
C TRP A 26 3.13 7.58 12.65
N PRO A 27 3.66 8.37 11.70
CA PRO A 27 2.84 8.94 10.63
C PRO A 27 2.04 7.89 9.84
N GLU A 28 2.65 6.75 9.50
CA GLU A 28 1.99 5.63 8.81
C GLU A 28 0.81 5.06 9.63
N MET A 29 1.01 4.81 10.93
CA MET A 29 -0.02 4.26 11.82
C MET A 29 -1.19 5.22 12.03
N PHE A 30 -0.90 6.50 12.28
CA PHE A 30 -1.93 7.53 12.46
C PHE A 30 -2.57 7.95 11.13
N ARG A 31 -1.95 7.57 10.00
CA ARG A 31 -2.23 8.13 8.67
C ARG A 31 -2.29 9.66 8.69
N SER A 32 -1.46 10.26 9.54
CA SER A 32 -1.38 11.70 9.78
C SER A 32 -0.06 12.03 10.45
N THR A 33 0.77 12.79 9.76
CA THR A 33 2.07 13.27 10.28
C THR A 33 1.85 14.19 11.48
N ALA A 34 0.85 15.07 11.39
CA ALA A 34 0.51 15.97 12.48
C ALA A 34 -0.04 15.22 13.69
N ALA A 35 -0.97 14.28 13.51
CA ALA A 35 -1.50 13.51 14.64
C ALA A 35 -0.38 12.71 15.34
N ALA A 36 0.49 12.05 14.57
CA ALA A 36 1.62 11.31 15.10
C ALA A 36 2.52 12.19 15.98
N TRP A 37 2.95 13.34 15.47
CA TRP A 37 3.87 14.23 16.18
C TRP A 37 3.23 15.10 17.26
N ILE A 38 1.90 15.06 17.42
CA ILE A 38 1.22 15.65 18.58
C ILE A 38 0.93 14.59 19.64
N VAL A 39 0.34 13.45 19.24
CA VAL A 39 -0.13 12.41 20.16
C VAL A 39 1.04 11.67 20.81
N VAL A 40 2.08 11.30 20.06
CA VAL A 40 3.22 10.55 20.61
C VAL A 40 3.95 11.36 21.69
N PRO A 41 4.33 12.63 21.49
CA PRO A 41 4.95 13.42 22.55
C PRO A 41 4.04 13.65 23.76
N LEU A 42 2.74 13.87 23.57
CA LEU A 42 1.79 14.00 24.67
C LEU A 42 1.66 12.71 25.49
N ALA A 43 1.63 11.55 24.82
CA ALA A 43 1.62 10.25 25.45
C ALA A 43 2.90 10.00 26.25
N LEU A 44 4.08 10.29 25.69
CA LEU A 44 5.37 10.20 26.38
C LEU A 44 5.41 11.14 27.60
N LEU A 45 4.92 12.37 27.45
CA LEU A 45 4.85 13.33 28.55
C LEU A 45 3.92 12.85 29.67
N ALA A 46 2.79 12.21 29.33
CA ALA A 46 1.91 11.58 30.31
C ALA A 46 2.66 10.54 31.14
N LEU A 47 3.49 9.71 30.50
CA LEU A 47 4.25 8.65 31.16
C LEU A 47 5.34 9.20 32.08
N VAL A 48 6.05 10.27 31.68
CA VAL A 48 7.09 10.90 32.50
C VAL A 48 6.51 11.67 33.68
N THR A 49 5.39 12.37 33.48
CA THR A 49 4.77 13.20 34.53
C THR A 49 3.93 12.39 35.52
N ALA A 50 3.56 11.16 35.18
CA ALA A 50 2.88 10.23 36.08
C ALA A 50 3.81 9.53 37.09
N ALA A 51 4.96 10.15 37.45
CA ALA A 51 6.00 9.58 38.31
C ALA A 51 5.48 9.04 39.66
N ALA A 52 4.41 9.63 40.23
CA ALA A 52 3.77 9.15 41.46
C ALA A 52 2.96 7.83 41.29
N LYS A 53 2.68 7.40 40.05
CA LYS A 53 1.89 6.19 39.71
C LYS A 53 2.73 5.18 38.94
N ARG A 54 3.89 4.83 39.49
CA ARG A 54 4.92 3.97 38.89
C ARG A 54 4.35 2.68 38.24
N ARG A 55 3.39 2.00 38.90
CA ARG A 55 2.76 0.77 38.36
C ARG A 55 1.96 1.02 37.07
N SER A 56 1.16 2.07 37.02
CA SER A 56 0.36 2.40 35.83
C SER A 56 1.24 2.81 34.65
N VAL A 57 2.35 3.51 34.93
CA VAL A 57 3.35 3.88 33.92
C VAL A 57 4.03 2.64 33.34
N TRP A 58 4.45 1.69 34.19
CA TRP A 58 5.05 0.43 33.72
C TRP A 58 4.08 -0.43 32.90
N LEU A 59 2.80 -0.49 33.29
CA LEU A 59 1.80 -1.21 32.52
C LEU A 59 1.57 -0.57 31.15
N ALA A 60 1.43 0.76 31.09
CA ALA A 60 1.26 1.48 29.83
C ALA A 60 2.51 1.36 28.92
N LEU A 61 3.71 1.48 29.49
CA LEU A 61 4.96 1.24 28.76
C LEU A 61 5.05 -0.21 28.27
N GLY A 62 4.66 -1.19 29.09
CA GLY A 62 4.62 -2.59 28.69
C GLY A 62 3.65 -2.84 27.53
N LEU A 63 2.45 -2.25 27.57
CA LEU A 63 1.43 -2.37 26.51
C LEU A 63 1.88 -1.77 25.18
N VAL A 64 2.79 -0.80 25.18
CA VAL A 64 3.35 -0.21 23.95
C VAL A 64 4.65 -0.89 23.53
N ALA A 65 5.59 -1.01 24.45
CA ALA A 65 6.94 -1.49 24.17
C ALA A 65 6.98 -3.00 23.90
N ALA A 66 6.24 -3.82 24.65
CA ALA A 66 6.30 -5.28 24.48
C ALA A 66 5.90 -5.74 23.07
N PRO A 67 4.73 -5.36 22.52
CA PRO A 67 4.37 -5.69 21.14
C PRO A 67 5.29 -5.07 20.08
N LEU A 68 5.78 -3.85 20.29
CA LEU A 68 6.69 -3.19 19.37
C LEU A 68 8.05 -3.90 19.31
N ILE A 69 8.61 -4.26 20.47
CA ILE A 69 9.86 -5.00 20.58
C ILE A 69 9.67 -6.43 20.06
N ALA A 70 8.56 -7.09 20.40
CA ALA A 70 8.28 -8.45 19.96
C ALA A 70 8.19 -8.53 18.42
N THR A 71 7.42 -7.63 17.80
CA THR A 71 7.31 -7.57 16.33
C THR A 71 8.66 -7.25 15.68
N TRP A 72 9.45 -6.34 16.27
CA TRP A 72 10.80 -6.05 15.79
C TRP A 72 11.74 -7.25 15.87
N VAL A 73 11.79 -7.95 17.02
CA VAL A 73 12.65 -9.13 17.25
C VAL A 73 12.28 -10.25 16.27
N VAL A 74 10.98 -10.58 16.16
CA VAL A 74 10.51 -11.61 15.22
C VAL A 74 10.90 -11.24 13.79
N SER A 75 10.84 -9.95 13.44
CA SER A 75 11.18 -9.46 12.10
C SER A 75 12.67 -9.50 11.76
N GLN A 76 13.55 -9.78 12.73
CA GLN A 76 14.96 -10.06 12.47
C GLN A 76 15.18 -11.47 11.88
N GLY A 77 14.18 -12.34 11.96
CA GLY A 77 14.21 -13.71 11.44
C GLY A 77 14.11 -13.79 9.90
N PRO A 78 13.70 -14.96 9.37
CA PRO A 78 13.53 -15.17 7.93
C PRO A 78 12.38 -14.36 7.33
N ILE A 79 11.36 -13.99 8.11
CA ILE A 79 10.20 -13.23 7.62
C ILE A 79 10.07 -11.98 8.48
N SER A 80 10.05 -10.82 7.83
CA SER A 80 9.77 -9.54 8.50
C SER A 80 8.26 -9.35 8.60
N VAL A 81 7.77 -9.13 9.81
CA VAL A 81 6.37 -8.83 10.15
C VAL A 81 6.23 -7.41 10.71
N PHE A 82 7.22 -6.56 10.48
CA PHE A 82 7.24 -5.20 11.01
C PHE A 82 6.50 -4.26 10.05
N TRP A 83 5.17 -4.19 10.20
CA TRP A 83 4.31 -3.33 9.38
C TRP A 83 3.44 -2.43 10.27
N SER A 84 3.21 -1.19 9.85
CA SER A 84 2.39 -0.20 10.58
C SER A 84 1.00 -0.74 10.96
N ARG A 85 0.35 -1.46 10.04
CA ARG A 85 -0.95 -2.11 10.24
C ARG A 85 -0.98 -3.10 11.42
N TYR A 86 0.14 -3.78 11.68
CA TYR A 86 0.25 -4.73 12.80
C TYR A 86 0.52 -4.03 14.13
N LEU A 87 0.69 -2.72 14.14
CA LEU A 87 0.88 -1.94 15.36
C LEU A 87 -0.32 -1.03 15.64
N LEU A 88 -1.39 -1.07 14.84
CA LEU A 88 -2.57 -0.23 15.02
C LEU A 88 -3.22 -0.38 16.41
N PHE A 89 -3.09 -1.55 17.04
CA PHE A 89 -3.59 -1.76 18.40
C PHE A 89 -2.83 -0.96 19.48
N LEU A 90 -1.71 -0.32 19.14
CA LEU A 90 -1.02 0.63 20.02
C LEU A 90 -1.72 2.00 20.06
N LEU A 91 -2.47 2.35 19.01
CA LEU A 91 -3.09 3.67 18.88
C LEU A 91 -4.01 4.00 20.07
N PRO A 92 -4.92 3.11 20.53
CA PRO A 92 -5.77 3.42 21.69
C PRO A 92 -4.96 3.75 22.94
N VAL A 93 -3.86 3.03 23.19
CA VAL A 93 -3.00 3.26 24.37
C VAL A 93 -2.32 4.64 24.29
N LEU A 94 -1.78 4.98 23.13
CA LEU A 94 -1.12 6.28 22.90
C LEU A 94 -2.13 7.44 23.00
N VAL A 95 -3.30 7.31 22.37
CA VAL A 95 -4.35 8.35 22.37
C VAL A 95 -4.91 8.55 23.78
N LEU A 96 -5.15 7.47 24.54
CA LEU A 96 -5.59 7.58 25.93
C LEU A 96 -4.55 8.27 26.81
N ALA A 97 -3.26 7.90 26.68
CA ALA A 97 -2.18 8.54 27.42
C ALA A 97 -2.08 10.05 27.10
N ALA A 98 -2.16 10.42 25.82
CA ALA A 98 -2.20 11.82 25.40
C ALA A 98 -3.43 12.56 25.96
N GLY A 99 -4.60 11.92 25.95
CA GLY A 99 -5.84 12.44 26.53
C GLY A 99 -5.72 12.68 28.03
N PHE A 100 -5.15 11.75 28.80
CA PHE A 100 -4.86 11.93 30.22
C PHE A 100 -3.92 13.12 30.45
N ARG A 101 -2.92 13.31 29.61
CA ARG A 101 -2.03 14.47 29.72
C ARG A 101 -2.78 15.77 29.51
N LEU A 102 -3.62 15.87 28.47
CA LEU A 102 -4.44 17.06 28.23
C LEU A 102 -5.45 17.30 29.35
N ALA A 103 -6.07 16.26 29.89
CA ALA A 103 -7.01 16.36 31.01
C ALA A 103 -6.35 16.78 32.33
N SER A 104 -5.05 16.55 32.49
CA SER A 104 -4.27 16.97 33.67
C SER A 104 -3.82 18.43 33.64
N LEU A 105 -4.12 19.18 32.58
CA LEU A 105 -3.82 20.61 32.52
C LEU A 105 -4.66 21.37 33.54
N ARG A 106 -4.07 22.39 34.17
CA ARG A 106 -4.71 23.17 35.24
C ARG A 106 -5.99 23.86 34.76
N TRP A 107 -6.05 24.26 33.50
CA TRP A 107 -7.11 25.09 32.94
C TRP A 107 -7.90 24.30 31.89
N PRO A 108 -9.15 23.88 32.19
CA PRO A 108 -9.95 23.05 31.28
C PRO A 108 -10.16 23.68 29.91
N ALA A 109 -10.28 25.01 29.85
CA ALA A 109 -10.39 25.75 28.59
C ALA A 109 -9.18 25.51 27.67
N VAL A 110 -7.96 25.39 28.24
CA VAL A 110 -6.76 25.08 27.46
C VAL A 110 -6.82 23.67 26.90
N SER A 111 -7.32 22.69 27.67
CA SER A 111 -7.51 21.32 27.20
C SER A 111 -8.52 21.25 26.04
N VAL A 112 -9.62 21.99 26.14
CA VAL A 112 -10.64 22.07 25.07
C VAL A 112 -10.06 22.71 23.83
N VAL A 113 -9.37 23.86 23.96
CA VAL A 113 -8.74 24.54 22.82
C VAL A 113 -7.67 23.66 22.17
N ALA A 114 -6.84 22.96 22.95
CA ALA A 114 -5.86 22.03 22.43
C ALA A 114 -6.51 20.87 21.67
N LEU A 115 -7.60 20.30 22.20
CA LEU A 115 -8.34 19.23 21.52
C LEU A 115 -8.93 19.71 20.18
N LEU A 116 -9.53 20.90 20.16
CA LEU A 116 -10.07 21.52 18.95
C LEU A 116 -8.97 21.81 17.93
N ALA A 117 -7.81 22.28 18.37
CA ALA A 117 -6.66 22.50 17.49
C ALA A 117 -6.16 21.19 16.87
N VAL A 118 -6.03 20.12 17.65
CA VAL A 118 -5.65 18.79 17.12
C VAL A 118 -6.68 18.30 16.11
N ALA A 119 -7.97 18.41 16.42
CA ALA A 119 -9.03 18.03 15.51
C ALA A 119 -8.96 18.82 14.18
N ALA A 120 -8.81 20.14 14.25
CA ALA A 120 -8.71 21.00 13.07
C ALA A 120 -7.47 20.70 12.21
N ILE A 121 -6.30 20.52 12.83
CA ILE A 121 -5.04 20.22 12.14
C ILE A 121 -5.10 18.85 11.45
N THR A 122 -5.72 17.86 12.09
CA THR A 122 -5.77 16.48 11.58
C THR A 122 -6.96 16.20 10.67
N LEU A 123 -7.93 17.12 10.57
CA LEU A 123 -9.15 16.96 9.79
C LEU A 123 -8.90 16.58 8.31
N PRO A 124 -7.95 17.21 7.59
CA PRO A 124 -7.70 16.86 6.19
C PRO A 124 -7.19 15.42 6.03
N ASP A 125 -6.25 15.00 6.87
CA ASP A 125 -5.74 13.63 6.88
C ASP A 125 -6.87 12.64 7.21
N GLN A 126 -7.73 12.98 8.19
CA GLN A 126 -8.89 12.17 8.57
C GLN A 126 -9.96 12.09 7.45
N ALA A 127 -10.13 13.15 6.65
CA ALA A 127 -10.98 13.11 5.47
C ALA A 127 -10.36 12.20 4.38
N ALA A 128 -9.05 12.31 4.15
CA ALA A 128 -8.33 11.52 3.16
C ALA A 128 -8.43 10.02 3.44
N VAL A 129 -8.24 9.58 4.69
CA VAL A 129 -8.29 8.14 5.07
C VAL A 129 -9.70 7.54 5.04
N ARG A 130 -10.73 8.38 4.94
CA ARG A 130 -12.13 7.96 4.77
C ARG A 130 -12.60 8.02 3.32
N SER A 131 -11.74 8.46 2.41
CA SER A 131 -12.05 8.45 0.99
C SER A 131 -12.18 6.99 0.49
N PRO A 132 -13.01 6.73 -0.54
CA PRO A 132 -13.19 5.38 -1.10
C PRO A 132 -11.87 4.70 -1.50
N ASP A 133 -10.90 5.48 -1.95
CA ASP A 133 -9.60 4.99 -2.43
C ASP A 133 -8.52 4.99 -1.31
N ALA A 134 -8.89 5.26 -0.06
CA ALA A 134 -7.94 5.31 1.06
C ALA A 134 -7.25 3.99 1.36
N HIS A 135 -7.88 2.86 1.02
CA HIS A 135 -7.31 1.51 1.19
C HIS A 135 -6.06 1.30 0.34
N ASP A 136 -5.93 2.06 -0.74
CA ASP A 136 -4.83 2.01 -1.69
C ASP A 136 -3.71 3.01 -1.35
N ALA A 137 -3.90 3.84 -0.31
CA ALA A 137 -2.88 4.71 0.26
C ALA A 137 -1.92 3.90 1.15
N ALA A 138 -1.26 2.91 0.55
CA ALA A 138 -0.44 1.92 1.25
C ALA A 138 0.78 2.52 1.98
N PHE A 139 1.21 3.74 1.64
CA PHE A 139 2.55 4.26 1.92
C PHE A 139 2.58 5.75 2.37
N TYR A 140 1.63 6.18 3.21
CA TYR A 140 1.60 7.54 3.77
C TYR A 140 2.79 7.85 4.70
N PRO A 141 3.49 9.00 4.63
CA PRO A 141 3.12 10.25 3.96
C PRO A 141 3.82 10.44 2.61
N TYR A 142 4.23 9.36 1.95
CA TYR A 142 5.16 9.45 0.83
C TYR A 142 4.49 10.04 -0.42
N ASN A 143 4.69 11.34 -0.61
CA ASN A 143 4.21 12.08 -1.77
C ASN A 143 4.92 11.59 -3.04
N GLY A 144 4.16 11.18 -4.05
CA GLY A 144 4.69 10.86 -5.38
C GLY A 144 5.15 9.41 -5.60
N LEU A 145 4.69 8.42 -4.83
CA LEU A 145 4.87 7.00 -5.21
C LEU A 145 4.20 6.69 -6.55
N PHE A 146 3.02 7.25 -6.76
CA PHE A 146 2.39 7.39 -8.05
C PHE A 146 2.67 8.83 -8.50
N THR A 147 3.85 9.03 -9.09
CA THR A 147 4.30 10.33 -9.59
C THR A 147 3.34 10.81 -10.67
N GLU A 148 2.62 11.92 -10.41
CA GLU A 148 2.13 12.94 -11.37
C GLU A 148 0.75 13.52 -11.02
N ARG A 149 -0.04 12.92 -10.11
CA ARG A 149 -1.37 13.45 -9.73
C ARG A 149 -1.61 13.47 -8.21
N PRO A 150 -2.37 14.45 -7.68
CA PRO A 150 -2.81 14.43 -6.29
C PRO A 150 -3.78 13.25 -6.07
N GLY A 151 -3.31 12.23 -5.35
CA GLY A 151 -4.02 10.97 -5.10
C GLY A 151 -3.04 9.81 -5.04
N GLN A 152 -2.56 9.47 -3.84
CA GLN A 152 -1.61 8.37 -3.62
C GLN A 152 -2.33 7.01 -3.61
N TYR A 153 -2.95 6.61 -4.72
CA TYR A 153 -3.71 5.37 -4.76
C TYR A 153 -3.67 4.67 -6.12
N ALA A 154 -3.85 3.35 -6.09
CA ALA A 154 -4.02 2.50 -7.25
C ALA A 154 -5.52 2.35 -7.56
N SER A 155 -6.05 3.10 -8.52
CA SER A 155 -7.48 3.10 -8.83
C SER A 155 -7.91 1.92 -9.69
N TYR A 156 -8.21 0.78 -9.05
CA TYR A 156 -8.72 -0.40 -9.76
C TYR A 156 -10.07 -0.15 -10.44
N ARG A 157 -10.90 0.74 -9.87
CA ARG A 157 -12.18 1.14 -10.48
C ARG A 157 -11.97 1.83 -11.81
N GLN A 158 -11.13 2.87 -11.85
CA GLN A 158 -10.83 3.58 -13.10
C GLN A 158 -10.12 2.68 -14.11
N LEU A 159 -9.23 1.80 -13.63
CA LEU A 159 -8.61 0.77 -14.46
C LEU A 159 -9.67 -0.13 -15.13
N ALA A 160 -10.63 -0.64 -14.35
CA ALA A 160 -11.72 -1.47 -14.87
C ALA A 160 -12.62 -0.68 -15.85
N ASP A 161 -12.86 0.60 -15.61
CA ASP A 161 -13.67 1.45 -16.50
C ASP A 161 -12.99 1.64 -17.86
N VAL A 162 -11.66 1.84 -17.88
CA VAL A 162 -10.88 1.91 -19.13
C VAL A 162 -10.95 0.58 -19.89
N LEU A 163 -10.73 -0.55 -19.19
CA LEU A 163 -10.80 -1.88 -19.80
C LEU A 163 -12.19 -2.15 -20.36
N ARG A 164 -13.26 -1.83 -19.61
CA ARG A 164 -14.65 -2.03 -20.02
C ARG A 164 -15.01 -1.18 -21.23
N ALA A 165 -14.59 0.08 -21.26
CA ALA A 165 -14.89 0.99 -22.36
C ALA A 165 -14.22 0.57 -23.68
N GLY A 166 -13.04 -0.05 -23.60
CA GLY A 166 -12.29 -0.50 -24.77
C GLY A 166 -12.50 -1.96 -25.16
N TYR A 167 -13.18 -2.75 -24.32
CA TYR A 167 -13.29 -4.20 -24.47
C TYR A 167 -13.97 -4.61 -25.77
N GLN A 168 -13.38 -5.60 -26.45
CA GLN A 168 -14.01 -6.33 -27.55
C GLN A 168 -14.01 -7.84 -27.27
N PRO A 169 -15.05 -8.57 -27.73
CA PRO A 169 -15.05 -10.03 -27.64
C PRO A 169 -13.80 -10.65 -28.28
N GLY A 170 -13.10 -11.48 -27.51
CA GLY A 170 -11.83 -12.10 -27.90
C GLY A 170 -10.58 -11.33 -27.47
N ASP A 171 -10.71 -10.16 -26.86
CA ASP A 171 -9.58 -9.46 -26.22
C ASP A 171 -8.95 -10.34 -25.13
N ALA A 172 -7.63 -10.31 -25.05
CA ALA A 172 -6.86 -10.90 -23.96
C ALA A 172 -6.37 -9.83 -22.98
N ILE A 173 -6.03 -10.23 -21.77
CA ILE A 173 -5.30 -9.40 -20.80
C ILE A 173 -4.04 -10.10 -20.32
N VAL A 174 -2.98 -9.32 -20.13
CA VAL A 174 -1.71 -9.71 -19.55
C VAL A 174 -1.35 -8.70 -18.47
N TYR A 175 -1.04 -9.20 -17.27
CA TYR A 175 -0.47 -8.40 -16.20
C TYR A 175 1.04 -8.47 -16.32
N ALA A 176 1.67 -7.33 -16.60
CA ALA A 176 3.10 -7.27 -16.88
C ALA A 176 3.90 -7.81 -15.68
N ASP A 177 3.45 -7.47 -14.48
CA ASP A 177 4.11 -7.63 -13.20
C ASP A 177 3.26 -8.43 -12.19
N ARG A 178 2.47 -9.42 -12.64
CA ARG A 178 1.47 -10.17 -11.83
C ARG A 178 1.91 -10.51 -10.39
N GLN A 179 3.13 -10.99 -10.21
CA GLN A 179 3.68 -11.40 -8.91
C GLN A 179 4.11 -10.18 -8.06
N ASN A 180 3.16 -9.30 -7.75
CA ASN A 180 3.37 -8.12 -6.91
C ASN A 180 2.30 -8.05 -5.81
N PHE A 181 2.56 -7.26 -4.76
CA PHE A 181 1.65 -7.15 -3.61
C PHE A 181 0.42 -6.26 -3.84
N TRP A 182 0.28 -5.68 -5.04
CA TRP A 182 -0.89 -4.91 -5.46
C TRP A 182 -1.99 -5.81 -6.02
N PHE A 183 -1.77 -7.11 -6.24
CA PHE A 183 -2.81 -8.06 -6.65
C PHE A 183 -3.67 -7.53 -7.82
N THR A 184 -3.01 -6.96 -8.84
CA THR A 184 -3.65 -6.25 -9.95
C THR A 184 -4.73 -7.08 -10.64
N ASP A 185 -4.46 -8.37 -10.81
CA ASP A 185 -5.40 -9.33 -11.39
C ASP A 185 -6.70 -9.47 -10.57
N THR A 186 -6.56 -9.59 -9.26
CA THR A 186 -7.66 -9.71 -8.30
C THR A 186 -8.49 -8.43 -8.25
N GLY A 187 -7.83 -7.27 -8.22
CA GLY A 187 -8.52 -5.98 -8.26
C GLY A 187 -9.29 -5.77 -9.56
N VAL A 188 -8.67 -6.09 -10.71
CA VAL A 188 -9.36 -6.03 -12.01
C VAL A 188 -10.55 -6.99 -12.04
N ASP A 189 -10.40 -8.23 -11.59
CA ASP A 189 -11.50 -9.21 -11.51
C ASP A 189 -12.67 -8.67 -10.68
N TYR A 190 -12.38 -8.11 -9.49
CA TYR A 190 -13.37 -7.60 -8.57
C TYR A 190 -14.18 -6.41 -9.13
N TYR A 191 -13.53 -5.48 -9.84
CA TYR A 191 -14.17 -4.26 -10.37
C TYR A 191 -14.74 -4.43 -11.78
N LEU A 192 -14.19 -5.31 -12.61
CA LEU A 192 -14.60 -5.43 -14.00
C LEU A 192 -15.94 -6.17 -14.14
N ARG A 193 -16.17 -7.23 -13.34
CA ARG A 193 -17.40 -8.06 -13.22
C ARG A 193 -18.20 -8.25 -14.53
N GLY A 194 -18.27 -9.48 -15.03
CA GLY A 194 -19.04 -9.81 -16.24
C GLY A 194 -18.15 -9.99 -17.47
N ASP A 195 -18.60 -9.51 -18.64
CA ASP A 195 -17.86 -9.62 -19.89
C ASP A 195 -16.52 -8.88 -19.81
N ARG A 196 -15.44 -9.61 -20.09
CA ARG A 196 -14.06 -9.13 -19.83
C ARG A 196 -13.04 -9.75 -20.77
N PRO A 197 -11.87 -9.11 -20.92
CA PRO A 197 -10.72 -9.73 -21.57
C PRO A 197 -10.35 -11.04 -20.88
N ARG A 198 -10.01 -12.06 -21.67
CA ARG A 198 -9.55 -13.34 -21.15
C ARG A 198 -8.12 -13.19 -20.62
N ASP A 199 -7.90 -13.57 -19.37
CA ASP A 199 -6.55 -13.73 -18.85
C ASP A 199 -5.86 -14.90 -19.56
N VAL A 200 -5.02 -14.58 -20.55
CA VAL A 200 -4.49 -15.56 -21.49
C VAL A 200 -3.27 -16.31 -20.95
N LEU A 201 -2.59 -15.73 -19.96
CA LEU A 201 -1.41 -16.33 -19.35
C LEU A 201 -1.73 -17.07 -18.05
N LEU A 202 -2.96 -16.99 -17.54
CA LEU A 202 -3.38 -17.72 -16.34
C LEU A 202 -3.16 -19.23 -16.52
N ASP A 203 -2.36 -19.80 -15.61
CA ASP A 203 -2.13 -21.25 -15.49
C ASP A 203 -2.99 -21.83 -14.37
N ARG A 204 -2.77 -21.36 -13.13
CA ARG A 204 -3.59 -21.70 -11.97
C ARG A 204 -4.09 -20.45 -11.29
N THR A 205 -5.36 -20.44 -10.92
CA THR A 205 -5.92 -19.43 -10.01
C THR A 205 -5.20 -19.46 -8.66
N ALA A 206 -5.31 -18.38 -7.88
CA ALA A 206 -4.78 -18.30 -6.52
C ALA A 206 -5.20 -19.52 -5.67
N VAL A 207 -6.48 -19.90 -5.74
CA VAL A 207 -7.04 -21.07 -5.03
C VAL A 207 -6.39 -22.38 -5.49
N GLN A 208 -6.27 -22.59 -6.81
CA GLN A 208 -5.64 -23.80 -7.36
C GLN A 208 -4.13 -23.90 -7.08
N ALA A 209 -3.48 -22.75 -6.88
CA ALA A 209 -2.06 -22.67 -6.56
C ALA A 209 -1.77 -22.80 -5.05
N ASP A 210 -2.80 -22.88 -4.20
CA ASP A 210 -2.68 -22.76 -2.74
C ASP A 210 -1.84 -21.54 -2.33
N ASN A 211 -2.14 -20.39 -2.96
CA ASN A 211 -1.37 -19.17 -2.82
C ASN A 211 -2.30 -17.94 -2.89
N LEU A 212 -1.80 -16.78 -2.47
CA LEU A 212 -2.52 -15.51 -2.58
C LEU A 212 -2.52 -14.95 -4.01
N SER A 213 -1.66 -15.47 -4.89
CA SER A 213 -1.48 -15.01 -6.26
C SER A 213 -1.70 -16.13 -7.25
N ALA A 214 -2.28 -15.81 -8.41
CA ALA A 214 -2.38 -16.74 -9.53
C ALA A 214 -1.00 -17.00 -10.16
N THR A 215 -0.81 -18.17 -10.77
CA THR A 215 0.39 -18.49 -11.55
C THR A 215 0.17 -18.22 -13.02
N GLU A 216 1.28 -18.01 -13.75
CA GLU A 216 1.26 -17.86 -15.20
C GLU A 216 1.92 -19.07 -15.87
N HIS A 217 1.44 -19.36 -17.07
CA HIS A 217 2.15 -20.23 -18.00
C HIS A 217 3.49 -19.59 -18.38
N THR A 218 4.48 -20.43 -18.66
CA THR A 218 5.81 -20.00 -19.12
C THR A 218 5.96 -20.03 -20.64
N ASP A 219 5.05 -20.68 -21.37
CA ASP A 219 5.00 -20.74 -22.84
C ASP A 219 4.30 -19.52 -23.46
N TYR A 220 4.73 -18.31 -23.07
CA TYR A 220 4.06 -17.05 -23.39
C TYR A 220 3.67 -16.89 -24.87
N ALA A 221 4.56 -17.25 -25.80
CA ALA A 221 4.31 -17.14 -27.24
C ALA A 221 3.19 -18.06 -27.72
N ALA A 222 3.13 -19.30 -27.20
CA ALA A 222 2.09 -20.26 -27.56
C ALA A 222 0.72 -19.81 -27.04
N ARG A 223 0.67 -19.26 -25.82
CA ARG A 223 -0.58 -18.74 -25.22
C ARG A 223 -1.10 -17.50 -25.94
N LEU A 224 -0.20 -16.67 -26.44
CA LEU A 224 -0.55 -15.47 -27.20
C LEU A 224 -0.88 -15.78 -28.68
N ALA A 225 -0.66 -17.01 -29.16
CA ALA A 225 -0.96 -17.38 -30.53
C ALA A 225 -2.45 -17.21 -30.86
N GLY A 226 -2.75 -16.54 -31.98
CA GLY A 226 -4.12 -16.27 -32.42
C GLY A 226 -4.84 -15.15 -31.67
N VAL A 227 -4.24 -14.55 -30.65
CA VAL A 227 -4.78 -13.36 -29.98
C VAL A 227 -4.61 -12.14 -30.89
N ARG A 228 -5.71 -11.47 -31.22
CA ARG A 228 -5.70 -10.27 -32.09
C ARG A 228 -5.42 -8.97 -31.31
N ARG A 229 -5.89 -8.90 -30.07
CA ARG A 229 -5.85 -7.71 -29.21
C ARG A 229 -5.53 -8.12 -27.79
N VAL A 230 -4.53 -7.48 -27.18
CA VAL A 230 -4.10 -7.76 -25.82
C VAL A 230 -3.98 -6.45 -25.03
N TRP A 231 -4.63 -6.43 -23.87
CA TRP A 231 -4.47 -5.41 -22.85
C TRP A 231 -3.27 -5.78 -21.98
N VAL A 232 -2.28 -4.91 -21.90
CA VAL A 232 -1.15 -5.04 -20.96
C VAL A 232 -1.37 -4.06 -19.83
N VAL A 233 -1.52 -4.58 -18.62
CA VAL A 233 -1.72 -3.78 -17.40
C VAL A 233 -0.48 -3.88 -16.53
N GLY A 234 0.01 -2.73 -16.08
CA GLY A 234 1.18 -2.60 -15.25
C GLY A 234 0.92 -1.68 -14.06
N VAL A 235 1.52 -2.00 -12.91
CA VAL A 235 1.43 -1.14 -11.73
C VAL A 235 2.37 0.06 -11.88
N GLY A 236 1.86 1.23 -11.53
CA GLY A 236 2.52 2.52 -11.62
C GLY A 236 2.29 3.22 -12.95
N GLU A 237 2.52 4.53 -12.94
CA GLU A 237 2.47 5.39 -14.13
C GLU A 237 3.86 5.36 -14.80
N ARG A 238 3.97 4.66 -15.92
CA ARG A 238 5.24 4.37 -16.60
C ARG A 238 5.12 4.51 -18.11
N LYS A 239 6.20 4.96 -18.75
CA LYS A 239 6.27 5.11 -20.22
C LYS A 239 6.23 3.77 -20.96
N ASP A 240 6.95 2.77 -20.46
CA ASP A 240 6.92 1.40 -20.99
C ASP A 240 6.02 0.52 -20.10
N PRO A 241 4.90 -0.03 -20.61
CA PRO A 241 4.01 -0.88 -19.84
C PRO A 241 4.66 -2.19 -19.36
N LEU A 242 5.84 -2.57 -19.88
CA LEU A 242 6.58 -3.77 -19.48
C LEU A 242 7.77 -3.48 -18.56
N ALA A 243 8.12 -2.22 -18.34
CA ALA A 243 9.17 -1.83 -17.41
C ALA A 243 8.72 -2.06 -15.95
N GLY A 244 9.68 -2.17 -15.03
CA GLY A 244 9.39 -2.20 -13.60
C GLY A 244 9.18 -0.79 -13.04
N SER A 245 8.70 -0.72 -11.79
CA SER A 245 8.69 0.51 -11.01
C SER A 245 9.47 0.28 -9.70
N PRO A 246 10.74 0.69 -9.64
CA PRO A 246 11.55 0.55 -8.42
C PRO A 246 10.92 1.24 -7.21
N ALA A 247 10.29 2.41 -7.41
CA ALA A 247 9.60 3.15 -6.35
C ALA A 247 8.45 2.34 -5.73
N LEU A 248 7.76 1.53 -6.53
CA LEU A 248 6.63 0.70 -6.09
C LEU A 248 7.04 -0.75 -5.74
N LEU A 249 8.34 -1.06 -5.76
CA LEU A 249 8.90 -2.42 -5.67
C LEU A 249 8.28 -3.40 -6.69
N VAL A 250 7.97 -2.90 -7.88
CA VAL A 250 7.38 -3.68 -8.95
C VAL A 250 8.50 -4.09 -9.90
N PRO A 251 8.80 -5.39 -10.03
CA PRO A 251 9.80 -5.85 -10.99
C PRO A 251 9.30 -5.63 -12.43
N PRO A 252 10.22 -5.53 -13.41
CA PRO A 252 9.82 -5.55 -14.81
C PRO A 252 9.16 -6.87 -15.18
N ALA A 253 8.44 -6.89 -16.30
CA ALA A 253 7.91 -8.12 -16.86
C ALA A 253 9.04 -9.13 -17.11
N ALA A 254 8.75 -10.43 -16.89
CA ALA A 254 9.70 -11.49 -17.17
C ALA A 254 10.26 -11.37 -18.61
N PRO A 255 11.58 -11.51 -18.85
CA PRO A 255 12.16 -11.25 -20.16
C PRO A 255 11.51 -12.03 -21.31
N ALA A 256 11.16 -13.30 -21.10
CA ALA A 256 10.47 -14.12 -22.10
C ALA A 256 9.03 -13.64 -22.39
N LYS A 257 8.32 -13.12 -21.37
CA LYS A 257 6.99 -12.52 -21.53
C LYS A 257 7.08 -11.24 -22.36
N ALA A 258 8.02 -10.36 -21.99
CA ALA A 258 8.24 -9.11 -22.70
C ALA A 258 8.66 -9.35 -24.16
N ALA A 259 9.52 -10.34 -24.41
CA ALA A 259 9.93 -10.74 -25.76
C ALA A 259 8.74 -11.25 -26.59
N ALA A 260 7.89 -12.12 -26.04
CA ALA A 260 6.72 -12.65 -26.74
C ALA A 260 5.73 -11.54 -27.12
N LEU A 261 5.44 -10.61 -26.21
CA LEU A 261 4.56 -9.47 -26.49
C LEU A 261 5.15 -8.54 -27.56
N ARG A 262 6.44 -8.18 -27.46
CA ARG A 262 7.09 -7.29 -28.42
C ARG A 262 7.25 -7.92 -29.81
N ALA A 263 7.39 -9.25 -29.89
CA ALA A 263 7.51 -9.97 -31.15
C ALA A 263 6.17 -10.10 -31.89
N GLY A 264 5.09 -10.41 -31.16
CA GLY A 264 3.78 -10.68 -31.77
C GLY A 264 2.86 -9.47 -31.94
N PHE A 265 3.14 -8.37 -31.23
CA PHE A 265 2.20 -7.24 -31.14
C PHE A 265 2.89 -5.89 -31.34
N THR A 266 2.07 -4.89 -31.68
CA THR A 266 2.43 -3.47 -31.74
C THR A 266 1.53 -2.70 -30.77
N THR A 267 2.12 -1.81 -29.97
CA THR A 267 1.36 -0.95 -29.05
C THR A 267 0.55 0.06 -29.87
N THR A 268 -0.78 0.01 -29.74
CA THR A 268 -1.72 0.88 -30.44
C THR A 268 -2.07 2.11 -29.61
N SER A 269 -2.23 1.92 -28.29
CA SER A 269 -2.48 3.01 -27.36
C SER A 269 -1.88 2.72 -25.99
N VAL A 270 -1.55 3.79 -25.27
CA VAL A 270 -1.14 3.75 -23.87
C VAL A 270 -1.96 4.82 -23.15
N SER A 271 -2.52 4.45 -22.01
CA SER A 271 -3.25 5.35 -21.12
C SER A 271 -2.81 5.09 -19.68
N THR A 272 -3.02 6.09 -18.82
CA THR A 272 -2.76 5.98 -17.38
C THR A 272 -4.01 6.34 -16.60
N VAL A 273 -4.21 5.62 -15.51
CA VAL A 273 -5.12 5.96 -14.41
C VAL A 273 -4.28 5.99 -13.13
N PRO A 274 -4.74 6.61 -12.03
CA PRO A 274 -3.97 6.65 -10.80
C PRO A 274 -3.42 5.28 -10.43
N GLY A 275 -2.09 5.16 -10.42
CA GLY A 275 -1.35 3.94 -10.07
C GLY A 275 -1.32 2.81 -11.08
N PHE A 276 -1.80 2.99 -12.32
CA PHE A 276 -1.69 1.98 -13.38
C PHE A 276 -1.34 2.56 -14.75
N THR A 277 -0.57 1.78 -15.50
CA THR A 277 -0.37 1.95 -16.94
C THR A 277 -1.10 0.86 -17.69
N ILE A 278 -1.85 1.26 -18.71
CA ILE A 278 -2.71 0.39 -19.51
C ILE A 278 -2.32 0.59 -20.97
N ALA A 279 -1.80 -0.46 -21.59
CA ALA A 279 -1.48 -0.46 -23.01
C ALA A 279 -2.40 -1.42 -23.76
N LEU A 280 -2.97 -0.98 -24.87
CA LEU A 280 -3.61 -1.85 -25.85
C LEU A 280 -2.58 -2.17 -26.93
N MET A 281 -2.38 -3.46 -27.19
CA MET A 281 -1.51 -3.93 -28.27
C MET A 281 -2.32 -4.79 -29.24
N THR A 282 -2.07 -4.61 -30.53
CA THR A 282 -2.69 -5.39 -31.61
C THR A 282 -1.66 -6.30 -32.26
N ALA A 283 -2.09 -7.48 -32.70
CA ALA A 283 -1.23 -8.40 -33.44
C ALA A 283 -0.60 -7.69 -34.64
N ARG A 284 0.65 -8.07 -34.94
CA ARG A 284 1.37 -7.62 -36.14
C ARG A 284 0.89 -8.31 -37.39
#